data_AF-A0A7S3IAK2-F1
#
_entry.id   AF-A0A7S3IAK2-F1
#
_cell.length_a   1.000
_cell.length_b   1.000
_cell.length_c   1.000
_cell.angle_alpha   90.00
_cell.angle_beta   90.00
_cell.angle_gamma   90.00
#
_symmetry.space_group_name_H-M   'P 1'
#
loop_
_entity.id
_entity.type
_entity.pdbx_description
1 polymer ?
#
loop_
_entity_poly.entity_id
_entity_poly.type
_entity_poly.pdbx_seq_one_letter_code
_entity_poly.pdbx_strand_id
1 'polypeptide(L)'
;MKVLVGLLALGMCLGSTNLPVKSTPSVEGVLELIGGVLKGMGADINAQDIKPCISDIGTVGTEVENAISSFSKESFEGIKNGLHEIAEAFQGVPTAIKECKAAEAETADVFEDAITSFKNPWGLVYHLGKSILLNGHEIFDDVSGAMQAWENSNWEQCGLKIGEAMFAVLGNDGNSDIVPVGKEILDIFLGIVAGIAHDFGFDSIDACITDVDKSVQDFIDAVKNFKRKDIRGIIDGLKDTANGVRSLPNDIRECAKAAKDAEKVAANIEKAVAAFTDPIYLAWHVTTTLILNGREIGEEIFTAVYDWETKDFYHFGYYIGEAMFKIL
;
A
#
# COMPACT_ATOMS: atom_id res chain seq x y z
N MET A 1 10.83 -18.90 17.56
CA MET A 1 11.21 -20.29 17.82
C MET A 1 10.65 -20.62 19.20
N LYS A 2 9.70 -21.55 19.26
CA LYS A 2 9.11 -22.16 20.48
C LYS A 2 8.40 -21.22 21.48
N VAL A 3 7.21 -20.68 21.14
CA VAL A 3 6.16 -20.40 22.14
C VAL A 3 4.72 -20.66 21.62
N LEU A 4 4.45 -20.63 20.31
CA LEU A 4 3.06 -20.81 19.79
C LEU A 4 2.65 -22.25 19.40
N VAL A 5 3.39 -23.28 19.82
CA VAL A 5 2.98 -24.70 19.68
C VAL A 5 2.51 -25.28 21.02
N GLY A 6 2.15 -24.40 21.98
CA GLY A 6 1.94 -24.76 23.37
C GLY A 6 0.50 -24.79 23.88
N LEU A 7 -0.53 -24.69 23.02
CA LEU A 7 -1.94 -24.72 23.45
C LEU A 7 -2.78 -25.84 22.81
N LEU A 8 -2.16 -26.77 22.08
CA LEU A 8 -2.83 -27.90 21.43
C LEU A 8 -2.74 -29.24 22.18
N ALA A 9 -2.22 -29.28 23.42
CA ALA A 9 -2.08 -30.54 24.14
C ALA A 9 -2.15 -30.38 25.66
N LEU A 10 -3.34 -30.14 26.21
CA LEU A 10 -3.71 -30.51 27.59
C LEU A 10 -5.24 -30.44 27.75
N GLY A 11 -5.90 -31.50 27.29
CA GLY A 11 -7.35 -31.64 27.35
C GLY A 11 -7.82 -33.08 27.11
N MET A 12 -7.04 -34.08 27.55
CA MET A 12 -7.55 -35.45 27.65
C MET A 12 -7.94 -35.71 29.11
N CYS A 13 -9.17 -35.36 29.45
CA CYS A 13 -9.95 -36.00 30.53
C CYS A 13 -11.44 -35.77 30.28
N LEU A 14 -12.08 -36.82 29.74
CA LEU A 14 -13.50 -37.23 29.92
C LEU A 14 -14.57 -36.14 29.81
N GLY A 15 -15.19 -36.03 28.64
CA GLY A 15 -16.48 -35.37 28.45
C GLY A 15 -16.73 -35.05 26.98
N SER A 16 -17.79 -35.62 26.42
CA SER A 16 -18.22 -35.41 25.03
C SER A 16 -18.34 -33.93 24.69
N THR A 17 -17.45 -33.38 23.87
CA THR A 17 -17.63 -32.06 23.27
C THR A 17 -17.46 -32.19 21.77
N ASN A 18 -18.55 -31.92 21.05
CA ASN A 18 -18.56 -31.71 19.61
C ASN A 18 -17.37 -30.82 19.23
N LEU A 19 -16.47 -31.33 18.38
CA LEU A 19 -15.61 -30.45 17.60
C LEU A 19 -16.54 -29.47 16.85
N PRO A 20 -16.32 -28.15 16.91
CA PRO A 20 -17.16 -27.21 16.17
C PRO A 20 -17.07 -27.59 14.69
N VAL A 21 -18.19 -28.01 14.12
CA VAL A 21 -18.32 -28.21 12.69
C VAL A 21 -18.21 -26.81 12.07
N LYS A 22 -17.21 -26.59 11.23
CA LYS A 22 -17.05 -25.37 10.43
C LYS A 22 -18.33 -25.17 9.62
N SER A 23 -19.22 -24.29 10.07
CA SER A 23 -20.52 -24.06 9.44
C SER A 23 -20.44 -22.85 8.53
N THR A 24 -20.72 -23.03 7.25
CA THR A 24 -20.98 -21.91 6.32
C THR A 24 -22.11 -21.04 6.87
N PRO A 25 -21.99 -19.70 6.87
CA PRO A 25 -23.02 -18.83 7.42
C PRO A 25 -24.35 -19.02 6.68
N SER A 26 -25.45 -18.92 7.43
CA SER A 26 -26.80 -18.81 6.85
C SER A 26 -26.97 -17.44 6.18
N VAL A 27 -28.09 -17.21 5.48
CA VAL A 27 -28.41 -15.87 4.95
C VAL A 27 -28.41 -14.81 6.06
N GLU A 28 -28.90 -15.16 7.25
CA GLU A 28 -28.85 -14.24 8.39
C GLU A 28 -27.42 -14.03 8.89
N GLY A 29 -26.60 -15.09 8.92
CA GLY A 29 -25.17 -14.96 9.24
C GLY A 29 -24.40 -14.10 8.24
N VAL A 30 -24.76 -14.14 6.95
CA VAL A 30 -24.19 -13.22 5.95
C VAL A 30 -24.63 -11.77 6.20
N LEU A 31 -25.87 -11.54 6.63
CA LEU A 31 -26.32 -10.19 6.98
C LEU A 31 -25.64 -9.66 8.24
N GLU A 32 -25.41 -10.51 9.24
CA GLU A 32 -24.59 -10.20 10.41
C GLU A 32 -23.15 -9.84 9.99
N LEU A 33 -22.55 -10.61 9.09
CA LEU A 33 -21.22 -10.33 8.52
C LEU A 33 -21.18 -8.96 7.82
N ILE A 34 -22.12 -8.69 6.92
CA ILE A 34 -22.20 -7.39 6.20
C ILE A 34 -22.42 -6.24 7.18
N GLY A 35 -23.31 -6.41 8.16
CA GLY A 35 -23.58 -5.41 9.19
C GLY A 35 -22.35 -5.13 10.04
N GLY A 36 -21.58 -6.17 10.37
CA GLY A 36 -20.27 -6.05 10.99
C GLY A 36 -19.32 -5.20 10.16
N VAL A 37 -19.15 -5.52 8.86
CA VAL A 37 -18.23 -4.76 7.99
C VAL A 37 -18.60 -3.28 7.92
N LEU A 38 -19.88 -2.96 7.73
CA LEU A 38 -20.37 -1.58 7.72
C LEU A 38 -20.01 -0.86 9.03
N LYS A 39 -20.28 -1.50 10.17
CA LYS A 39 -19.94 -0.97 11.49
C LYS A 39 -18.44 -0.78 11.69
N GLY A 40 -17.61 -1.70 11.22
CA GLY A 40 -16.15 -1.59 11.28
C GLY A 40 -15.60 -0.46 10.43
N MET A 41 -16.29 -0.16 9.31
CA MET A 41 -16.02 1.02 8.50
C MET A 41 -16.57 2.33 9.08
N GLY A 42 -17.18 2.29 10.27
CA GLY A 42 -17.78 3.45 10.92
C GLY A 42 -19.13 3.87 10.35
N ALA A 43 -19.75 3.04 9.49
CA ALA A 43 -21.06 3.32 8.91
C ALA A 43 -22.21 2.87 9.83
N ASP A 44 -23.18 3.76 10.06
CA ASP A 44 -24.42 3.46 10.77
C ASP A 44 -25.52 2.99 9.81
N ILE A 45 -25.23 1.90 9.07
CA ILE A 45 -26.14 1.30 8.09
C ILE A 45 -26.52 -0.10 8.54
N ASN A 46 -27.83 -0.35 8.67
CA ASN A 46 -28.34 -1.70 8.97
C ASN A 46 -28.32 -2.56 7.70
N ALA A 47 -27.64 -3.71 7.75
CA ALA A 47 -27.56 -4.64 6.63
C ALA A 47 -28.93 -5.13 6.11
N GLN A 48 -29.96 -5.19 6.97
CA GLN A 48 -31.32 -5.56 6.57
C GLN A 48 -31.94 -4.51 5.63
N ASP A 49 -31.54 -3.25 5.73
CA ASP A 49 -32.07 -2.18 4.89
C ASP A 49 -31.53 -2.23 3.46
N ILE A 50 -30.31 -2.75 3.27
CA ILE A 50 -29.68 -2.88 1.95
C ILE A 50 -29.85 -4.28 1.33
N LYS A 51 -30.30 -5.27 2.12
CA LYS A 51 -30.57 -6.64 1.68
C LYS A 51 -31.35 -6.75 0.36
N PRO A 52 -32.43 -5.96 0.11
CA PRO A 52 -33.17 -6.06 -1.15
C PRO A 52 -32.37 -5.66 -2.39
N CYS A 53 -31.28 -4.90 -2.23
CA CYS A 53 -30.41 -4.42 -3.29
C CYS A 53 -29.10 -5.23 -3.43
N ILE A 54 -28.90 -6.28 -2.63
CA ILE A 54 -27.75 -7.17 -2.77
C ILE A 54 -28.12 -8.31 -3.73
N SER A 55 -27.49 -8.32 -4.91
CA SER A 55 -27.80 -9.26 -5.99
C SER A 55 -27.33 -10.69 -5.75
N ASP A 56 -26.24 -10.89 -4.99
CA ASP A 56 -25.65 -12.21 -4.74
C ASP A 56 -25.22 -12.41 -3.28
N ILE A 57 -26.18 -12.35 -2.35
CA ILE A 57 -25.89 -12.56 -0.92
C ILE A 57 -25.47 -14.01 -0.61
N GLY A 58 -25.67 -14.96 -1.53
CA GLY A 58 -25.41 -16.37 -1.31
C GLY A 58 -23.92 -16.73 -1.37
N THR A 59 -23.10 -15.97 -2.11
CA THR A 59 -21.68 -16.26 -2.32
C THR A 59 -20.77 -15.66 -1.26
N VAL A 60 -21.17 -14.54 -0.64
CA VAL A 60 -20.37 -13.76 0.33
C VAL A 60 -19.75 -14.66 1.40
N GLY A 61 -20.52 -15.57 1.99
CA GLY A 61 -20.01 -16.49 3.01
C GLY A 61 -18.92 -17.43 2.49
N THR A 62 -19.04 -17.90 1.24
CA THR A 62 -18.03 -18.78 0.62
C THR A 62 -16.78 -17.98 0.25
N GLU A 63 -16.94 -16.75 -0.23
CA GLU A 63 -15.82 -15.87 -0.60
C GLU A 63 -15.02 -15.44 0.63
N VAL A 64 -15.68 -15.13 1.75
CA VAL A 64 -14.99 -14.91 3.03
C VAL A 64 -14.33 -16.18 3.55
N GLU A 65 -14.94 -17.36 3.39
CA GLU A 65 -14.28 -18.62 3.75
C GLU A 65 -12.98 -18.85 2.97
N ASN A 66 -12.98 -18.53 1.67
CA ASN A 66 -11.78 -18.59 0.83
C ASN A 66 -10.72 -17.61 1.33
N ALA A 67 -11.12 -16.37 1.63
CA ALA A 67 -10.23 -15.36 2.18
C ALA A 67 -9.56 -15.83 3.49
N ILE A 68 -10.34 -16.35 4.44
CA ILE A 68 -9.83 -16.93 5.68
C ILE A 68 -8.84 -18.08 5.37
N SER A 69 -9.17 -18.97 4.43
CA SER A 69 -8.27 -20.04 4.02
C SER A 69 -6.98 -19.53 3.38
N SER A 70 -7.01 -18.39 2.70
CA SER A 70 -5.83 -17.74 2.13
C SER A 70 -4.97 -17.09 3.23
N PHE A 71 -5.59 -16.40 4.19
CA PHE A 71 -4.90 -15.84 5.36
C PHE A 71 -4.20 -16.91 6.21
N SER A 72 -4.84 -18.07 6.42
CA SER A 72 -4.26 -19.21 7.15
C SER A 72 -2.98 -19.78 6.53
N LYS A 73 -2.64 -19.43 5.28
CA LYS A 73 -1.37 -19.83 4.66
C LYS A 73 -0.17 -19.08 5.26
N GLU A 74 -0.40 -17.99 5.99
CA GLU A 74 0.63 -17.16 6.65
C GLU A 74 1.79 -16.76 5.71
N SER A 75 1.48 -16.68 4.42
CA SER A 75 2.45 -16.36 3.37
C SER A 75 2.03 -15.08 2.68
N PHE A 76 3.00 -14.44 2.02
CA PHE A 76 2.75 -13.22 1.27
C PHE A 76 1.59 -13.37 0.27
N GLU A 77 1.63 -14.40 -0.57
CA GLU A 77 0.54 -14.69 -1.52
C GLU A 77 -0.76 -15.04 -0.80
N GLY A 78 -0.71 -15.69 0.36
CA GLY A 78 -1.89 -15.97 1.18
C GLY A 78 -2.59 -14.71 1.67
N ILE A 79 -1.84 -13.74 2.19
CA ILE A 79 -2.40 -12.47 2.66
C ILE A 79 -2.95 -11.65 1.50
N LYS A 80 -2.17 -11.53 0.43
CA LYS A 80 -2.58 -10.82 -0.79
C LYS A 80 -3.88 -11.40 -1.36
N ASN A 81 -3.94 -12.73 -1.52
CA ASN A 81 -5.14 -13.39 -2.02
C ASN A 81 -6.30 -13.25 -1.05
N GLY A 82 -6.05 -13.34 0.26
CA GLY A 82 -7.09 -13.16 1.27
C GLY A 82 -7.73 -11.76 1.21
N LEU A 83 -6.93 -10.71 1.10
CA LEU A 83 -7.43 -9.34 0.96
C LEU A 83 -8.22 -9.16 -0.35
N HIS A 84 -7.72 -9.72 -1.45
CA HIS A 84 -8.41 -9.71 -2.73
C HIS A 84 -9.77 -10.42 -2.65
N GLU A 85 -9.82 -11.60 -2.04
CA GLU A 85 -11.03 -12.41 -1.85
C GLU A 85 -12.04 -11.71 -0.93
N ILE A 86 -11.59 -10.97 0.10
CA ILE A 86 -12.47 -10.08 0.89
C ILE A 86 -13.06 -8.97 0.02
N ALA A 87 -12.24 -8.34 -0.82
CA ALA A 87 -12.73 -7.26 -1.68
C ALA A 87 -13.79 -7.75 -2.68
N GLU A 88 -13.61 -8.97 -3.22
CA GLU A 88 -14.60 -9.63 -4.07
C GLU A 88 -15.89 -9.96 -3.29
N ALA A 89 -15.76 -10.48 -2.06
CA ALA A 89 -16.89 -10.84 -1.21
C ALA A 89 -17.84 -9.65 -0.93
N PHE A 90 -17.30 -8.45 -0.78
CA PHE A 90 -18.08 -7.25 -0.43
C PHE A 90 -18.30 -6.28 -1.60
N GLN A 91 -17.88 -6.60 -2.83
CA GLN A 91 -17.97 -5.68 -3.96
C GLN A 91 -19.39 -5.23 -4.33
N GLY A 92 -20.42 -6.00 -3.95
CA GLY A 92 -21.82 -5.64 -4.16
C GLY A 92 -22.39 -4.67 -3.12
N VAL A 93 -21.73 -4.50 -1.97
CA VAL A 93 -22.24 -3.69 -0.85
C VAL A 93 -22.35 -2.20 -1.21
N PRO A 94 -21.35 -1.54 -1.84
CA PRO A 94 -21.48 -0.14 -2.22
C PRO A 94 -22.65 0.12 -3.17
N THR A 95 -22.83 -0.73 -4.18
CA THR A 95 -23.98 -0.67 -5.10
C THR A 95 -25.30 -0.78 -4.32
N ALA A 96 -25.39 -1.73 -3.39
CA ALA A 96 -26.58 -1.90 -2.57
C ALA A 96 -26.88 -0.69 -1.68
N ILE A 97 -25.85 -0.02 -1.12
CA ILE A 97 -26.01 1.25 -0.39
C ILE A 97 -26.53 2.33 -1.34
N LYS A 98 -25.92 2.52 -2.52
CA LYS A 98 -26.34 3.54 -3.49
C LYS A 98 -27.79 3.36 -3.96
N GLU A 99 -28.25 2.12 -4.09
CA GLU A 99 -29.61 1.80 -4.53
C GLU A 99 -30.66 1.87 -3.40
N CYS A 100 -30.40 1.25 -2.24
CA CYS A 100 -31.37 1.15 -1.15
C CYS A 100 -31.28 2.31 -0.14
N LYS A 101 -30.15 3.03 -0.10
CA LYS A 101 -29.82 4.08 0.86
C LYS A 101 -29.11 5.25 0.17
N ALA A 102 -29.70 5.80 -0.88
CA ALA A 102 -29.08 6.87 -1.70
C ALA A 102 -28.59 8.11 -0.92
N ALA A 103 -29.12 8.38 0.28
CA ALA A 103 -28.63 9.45 1.16
C ALA A 103 -27.22 9.19 1.74
N GLU A 104 -26.78 7.92 1.73
CA GLU A 104 -25.48 7.43 2.23
C GLU A 104 -24.49 7.16 1.09
N ALA A 105 -24.67 7.78 -0.08
CA ALA A 105 -23.82 7.53 -1.26
C ALA A 105 -22.34 7.83 -0.99
N GLU A 106 -22.03 8.83 -0.17
CA GLU A 106 -20.65 9.15 0.24
C GLU A 106 -20.00 8.00 1.03
N THR A 107 -20.76 7.34 1.91
CA THR A 107 -20.32 6.14 2.62
C THR A 107 -20.01 4.98 1.65
N ALA A 108 -20.78 4.86 0.57
CA ALA A 108 -20.53 3.86 -0.47
C ALA A 108 -19.25 4.16 -1.26
N ASP A 109 -18.95 5.43 -1.55
CA ASP A 109 -17.71 5.82 -2.24
C ASP A 109 -16.47 5.50 -1.38
N VAL A 110 -16.51 5.78 -0.08
CA VAL A 110 -15.46 5.40 0.89
C VAL A 110 -15.26 3.87 0.93
N PHE A 111 -16.35 3.11 0.85
CA PHE A 111 -16.30 1.65 0.79
C PHE A 111 -15.64 1.16 -0.52
N GLU A 112 -15.96 1.77 -1.67
CA GLU A 112 -15.33 1.48 -2.97
C GLU A 112 -13.81 1.73 -2.95
N ASP A 113 -13.36 2.79 -2.28
CA ASP A 113 -11.93 3.08 -2.09
C ASP A 113 -11.22 1.97 -1.28
N ALA A 114 -11.87 1.47 -0.23
CA ALA A 114 -11.32 0.37 0.58
C ALA A 114 -11.28 -0.95 -0.21
N ILE A 115 -12.33 -1.26 -0.97
CA ILE A 115 -12.37 -2.43 -1.88
C ILE A 115 -11.24 -2.33 -2.91
N THR A 116 -11.03 -1.16 -3.50
CA THR A 116 -9.98 -0.95 -4.51
C THR A 116 -8.59 -1.19 -3.92
N SER A 117 -8.36 -0.71 -2.69
CA SER A 117 -7.15 -0.94 -1.93
C SER A 117 -6.94 -2.42 -1.60
N PHE A 118 -7.99 -3.16 -1.21
CA PHE A 118 -7.91 -4.59 -0.92
C PHE A 118 -7.72 -5.47 -2.17
N LYS A 119 -8.29 -5.09 -3.34
CA LYS A 119 -8.05 -5.78 -4.61
C LYS A 119 -6.60 -5.69 -5.06
N ASN A 120 -5.95 -4.58 -4.72
CA ASN A 120 -4.56 -4.28 -5.07
C ASN A 120 -3.77 -3.91 -3.81
N PRO A 121 -3.54 -4.86 -2.88
CA PRO A 121 -3.01 -4.57 -1.55
C PRO A 121 -1.50 -4.29 -1.58
N TRP A 122 -0.95 -3.79 -2.68
CA TRP A 122 0.49 -3.60 -2.90
C TRP A 122 1.10 -2.57 -1.93
N GLY A 123 0.31 -1.60 -1.45
CA GLY A 123 0.67 -0.71 -0.34
C GLY A 123 0.62 -1.36 1.05
N LEU A 124 0.04 -2.56 1.18
CA LEU A 124 -0.03 -3.37 2.40
C LEU A 124 1.11 -4.40 2.51
N VAL A 125 2.09 -4.32 1.61
CA VAL A 125 3.16 -5.30 1.50
C VAL A 125 4.46 -4.74 2.05
N TYR A 126 4.53 -4.55 3.37
CA TYR A 126 5.84 -4.35 3.99
C TYR A 126 6.00 -5.13 5.29
N HIS A 127 6.44 -6.40 5.13
CA HIS A 127 7.67 -6.96 5.70
C HIS A 127 7.73 -8.49 5.47
N LEU A 128 8.66 -8.94 4.62
CA LEU A 128 9.13 -10.32 4.62
C LEU A 128 10.10 -10.51 5.79
N GLY A 129 9.55 -10.59 7.01
CA GLY A 129 10.33 -10.67 8.24
C GLY A 129 9.50 -10.71 9.52
N LYS A 130 8.52 -11.61 9.60
CA LYS A 130 7.72 -11.93 10.83
C LYS A 130 6.79 -10.87 11.41
N SER A 131 6.60 -9.71 10.80
CA SER A 131 5.61 -8.75 11.27
C SER A 131 5.20 -7.87 10.10
N ILE A 132 3.99 -8.03 9.56
CA ILE A 132 3.39 -6.99 8.72
C ILE A 132 3.22 -5.78 9.66
N LEU A 133 4.12 -4.80 9.57
CA LEU A 133 4.01 -3.54 10.33
C LEU A 133 3.40 -2.52 9.38
N LEU A 134 2.08 -2.60 9.23
CA LEU A 134 1.23 -1.57 8.67
C LEU A 134 0.59 -0.87 9.85
N ASN A 135 0.92 0.40 10.07
CA ASN A 135 0.45 1.15 11.23
C ASN A 135 0.66 0.36 12.55
N GLY A 136 1.79 -0.38 12.60
CA GLY A 136 2.33 -1.11 13.75
C GLY A 136 1.53 -2.30 14.31
N HIS A 137 0.21 -2.37 14.22
CA HIS A 137 -0.59 -3.34 14.98
C HIS A 137 -2.02 -3.63 14.47
N GLU A 138 -2.66 -2.77 13.66
CA GLU A 138 -4.14 -2.83 13.52
C GLU A 138 -4.64 -3.87 12.50
N ILE A 139 -4.24 -3.81 11.23
CA ILE A 139 -4.81 -4.69 10.19
C ILE A 139 -4.52 -6.18 10.44
N PHE A 140 -3.34 -6.53 10.95
CA PHE A 140 -3.01 -7.93 11.24
C PHE A 140 -3.82 -8.48 12.43
N ASP A 141 -4.00 -7.69 13.48
CA ASP A 141 -4.83 -8.06 14.62
C ASP A 141 -6.30 -8.13 14.23
N ASP A 142 -6.74 -7.24 13.34
CA ASP A 142 -8.08 -7.25 12.81
C ASP A 142 -8.33 -8.47 11.93
N VAL A 143 -7.43 -8.81 10.99
CA VAL A 143 -7.53 -10.04 10.20
C VAL A 143 -7.48 -11.28 11.10
N SER A 144 -6.57 -11.32 12.08
CA SER A 144 -6.48 -12.43 13.04
C SER A 144 -7.74 -12.54 13.91
N GLY A 145 -8.31 -11.41 14.33
CA GLY A 145 -9.57 -11.33 15.04
C GLY A 145 -10.74 -11.78 14.18
N ALA A 146 -10.75 -11.45 12.89
CA ALA A 146 -11.75 -11.92 11.92
C ALA A 146 -11.66 -13.43 11.73
N MET A 147 -10.46 -14.00 11.62
CA MET A 147 -10.24 -15.45 11.55
C MET A 147 -10.75 -16.16 12.80
N GLN A 148 -10.42 -15.65 14.00
CA GLN A 148 -10.92 -16.21 15.26
C GLN A 148 -12.44 -16.09 15.38
N ALA A 149 -13.03 -14.97 14.98
CA ALA A 149 -14.48 -14.79 14.99
C ALA A 149 -15.18 -15.74 14.01
N TRP A 150 -14.59 -15.93 12.82
CA TRP A 150 -15.06 -16.90 11.83
C TRP A 150 -15.07 -18.33 12.37
N GLU A 151 -13.97 -18.77 12.99
CA GLU A 151 -13.86 -20.09 13.62
C GLU A 151 -14.92 -20.31 14.71
N ASN A 152 -15.28 -19.26 15.43
CA ASN A 152 -16.30 -19.28 16.47
C ASN A 152 -17.73 -19.05 15.96
N SER A 153 -17.93 -18.97 14.63
CA SER A 153 -19.23 -18.65 14.01
C SER A 153 -19.85 -17.34 14.52
N ASN A 154 -19.00 -16.38 14.91
CA ASN A 154 -19.41 -15.04 15.31
C ASN A 154 -19.31 -14.10 14.10
N TRP A 155 -20.36 -14.12 13.28
CA TRP A 155 -20.35 -13.47 11.97
C TRP A 155 -20.29 -11.95 12.06
N GLU A 156 -21.05 -11.34 12.99
CA GLU A 156 -20.99 -9.88 13.23
C GLU A 156 -19.58 -9.45 13.62
N GLN A 157 -18.94 -10.15 14.57
CA GLN A 157 -17.58 -9.81 14.99
C GLN A 157 -16.55 -10.04 13.87
N CYS A 158 -16.74 -11.08 13.06
CA CYS A 158 -15.90 -11.33 11.89
C CYS A 158 -16.01 -10.18 10.89
N GLY A 159 -17.24 -9.77 10.58
CA GLY A 159 -17.52 -8.61 9.75
C GLY A 159 -16.92 -7.34 10.32
N LEU A 160 -17.12 -7.07 11.62
CA LEU A 160 -16.57 -5.90 12.31
C LEU A 160 -15.07 -5.77 12.09
N LYS A 161 -14.35 -6.86 12.33
CA LYS A 161 -12.90 -6.92 12.18
C LYS A 161 -12.45 -6.75 10.73
N ILE A 162 -13.18 -7.30 9.77
CA ILE A 162 -12.93 -7.03 8.34
C ILE A 162 -13.15 -5.55 8.02
N GLY A 163 -14.22 -4.94 8.53
CA GLY A 163 -14.53 -3.53 8.32
C GLY A 163 -13.49 -2.59 8.94
N GLU A 164 -13.00 -2.89 10.15
CA GLU A 164 -11.91 -2.16 10.81
C GLU A 164 -10.63 -2.21 9.97
N ALA A 165 -10.29 -3.39 9.44
CA ALA A 165 -9.16 -3.55 8.52
C ALA A 165 -9.34 -2.75 7.21
N MET A 166 -10.55 -2.73 6.65
CA MET A 166 -10.88 -1.95 5.46
C MET A 166 -10.77 -0.45 5.70
N PHE A 167 -11.22 0.03 6.87
CA PHE A 167 -11.10 1.42 7.26
C PHE A 167 -9.65 1.85 7.52
N ALA A 168 -8.88 1.02 8.21
CA ALA A 168 -7.47 1.26 8.50
C ALA A 168 -6.63 1.44 7.22
N VAL A 169 -7.01 0.75 6.14
CA VAL A 169 -6.39 0.89 4.80
C VAL A 169 -6.50 2.29 4.22
N LEU A 170 -7.53 3.05 4.61
CA LEU A 170 -7.79 4.40 4.11
C LEU A 170 -6.99 5.48 4.85
N GLY A 171 -6.21 5.09 5.87
CA GLY A 171 -5.26 5.98 6.55
C GLY A 171 -5.87 7.03 7.47
N ASN A 172 -7.06 6.78 8.04
CA ASN A 172 -7.86 7.77 8.76
C ASN A 172 -7.73 7.69 10.30
N ASP A 173 -6.50 7.62 10.83
CA ASP A 173 -6.21 7.74 12.27
C ASP A 173 -5.54 9.08 12.64
N GLY A 174 -5.47 10.03 11.71
CA GLY A 174 -4.94 11.38 11.96
C GLY A 174 -3.43 11.45 12.15
N ASN A 175 -2.70 10.36 11.88
CA ASN A 175 -1.23 10.34 11.88
C ASN A 175 -0.67 9.22 10.97
N SER A 176 -1.18 9.10 9.75
CA SER A 176 -0.77 8.07 8.78
C SER A 176 0.46 8.47 7.96
N ASP A 177 1.39 7.53 7.80
CA ASP A 177 2.47 7.66 6.81
C ASP A 177 1.87 7.62 5.40
N ILE A 178 2.21 8.60 4.57
CA ILE A 178 1.71 8.70 3.19
C ILE A 178 2.40 7.63 2.34
N VAL A 179 1.62 6.78 1.66
CA VAL A 179 2.12 5.71 0.78
C VAL A 179 1.53 5.90 -0.62
N PRO A 180 2.34 6.19 -1.65
CA PRO A 180 1.87 6.32 -3.04
C PRO A 180 1.48 4.95 -3.62
N VAL A 181 0.37 4.88 -4.37
CA VAL A 181 -0.12 3.65 -5.01
C VAL A 181 -0.39 3.80 -6.51
N GLY A 182 -0.11 2.74 -7.28
CA GLY A 182 -0.44 2.67 -8.71
C GLY A 182 0.08 3.85 -9.52
N LYS A 183 -0.84 4.69 -10.02
CA LYS A 183 -0.53 5.88 -10.83
C LYS A 183 0.32 6.92 -10.08
N GLU A 184 0.17 7.02 -8.77
CA GLU A 184 0.93 7.98 -7.96
C GLU A 184 2.43 7.67 -7.99
N ILE A 185 2.79 6.37 -8.00
CA ILE A 185 4.19 5.94 -8.11
C ILE A 185 4.74 6.33 -9.49
N LEU A 186 3.93 6.14 -10.54
CA LEU A 186 4.28 6.56 -11.89
C LEU A 186 4.52 8.07 -11.96
N ASP A 187 3.69 8.88 -11.28
CA ASP A 187 3.88 10.34 -11.21
C ASP A 187 5.23 10.71 -10.57
N ILE A 188 5.70 9.97 -9.54
CA ILE A 188 7.04 10.16 -8.96
C ILE A 188 8.13 9.93 -10.01
N PHE A 189 8.06 8.81 -10.74
CA PHE A 189 9.04 8.48 -11.76
C PHE A 189 9.08 9.53 -12.89
N LEU A 190 7.91 9.94 -13.36
CA LEU A 190 7.79 10.99 -14.38
C LEU A 190 8.37 12.32 -13.89
N GLY A 191 8.11 12.69 -12.65
CA GLY A 191 8.70 13.83 -11.99
C GLY A 191 10.23 13.74 -11.96
N ILE A 192 10.79 12.65 -11.44
CA ILE A 192 12.25 12.45 -11.34
C ILE A 192 12.92 12.56 -12.71
N VAL A 193 12.33 11.93 -13.73
CA VAL A 193 12.84 12.05 -15.09
C VAL A 193 12.79 13.50 -15.56
N ALA A 194 11.67 14.21 -15.37
CA ALA A 194 11.54 15.61 -15.76
C ALA A 194 12.58 16.52 -15.06
N GLY A 195 12.81 16.32 -13.76
CA GLY A 195 13.80 17.07 -12.99
C GLY A 195 15.24 16.80 -13.44
N ILE A 196 15.61 15.53 -13.66
CA ILE A 196 16.95 15.17 -14.16
C ILE A 196 17.15 15.63 -15.62
N ALA A 197 16.07 15.62 -16.40
CA ALA A 197 16.10 15.91 -17.82
C ALA A 197 16.16 17.41 -18.14
N HIS A 198 15.64 18.29 -17.28
CA HIS A 198 15.43 19.71 -17.58
C HIS A 198 14.90 19.93 -19.00
N ASP A 199 13.74 19.33 -19.31
CA ASP A 199 13.02 19.56 -20.58
C ASP A 199 13.60 18.83 -21.82
N PHE A 200 14.12 17.60 -21.65
CA PHE A 200 14.18 16.68 -22.79
C PHE A 200 12.73 16.38 -23.17
N GLY A 201 12.28 16.88 -24.34
CA GLY A 201 10.96 16.63 -24.92
C GLY A 201 10.76 15.15 -25.23
N PHE A 202 10.64 14.37 -24.17
CA PHE A 202 10.54 12.93 -24.16
C PHE A 202 9.06 12.61 -24.00
N ASP A 203 8.45 12.11 -25.08
CA ASP A 203 7.09 11.60 -25.03
C ASP A 203 7.00 10.54 -23.93
N SER A 204 5.89 10.56 -23.21
CA SER A 204 5.78 9.99 -21.86
C SER A 204 6.21 8.52 -21.78
N ILE A 205 7.04 8.18 -20.78
CA ILE A 205 7.58 6.83 -20.55
C ILE A 205 6.62 5.93 -19.77
N ASP A 206 5.35 6.33 -19.64
CA ASP A 206 4.32 5.59 -18.92
C ASP A 206 4.26 4.13 -19.37
N ALA A 207 4.42 3.88 -20.68
CA ALA A 207 4.45 2.54 -21.25
C ALA A 207 5.73 1.74 -20.92
N CYS A 208 6.79 2.42 -20.51
CA CYS A 208 8.10 1.85 -20.21
C CYS A 208 8.28 1.49 -18.74
N ILE A 209 7.59 2.19 -17.84
CA ILE A 209 7.74 1.97 -16.40
C ILE A 209 6.74 0.89 -15.96
N THR A 210 7.18 -0.36 -15.98
CA THR A 210 6.31 -1.53 -15.76
C THR A 210 6.53 -2.25 -14.42
N ASP A 211 7.56 -1.87 -13.66
CA ASP A 211 7.97 -2.49 -12.39
C ASP A 211 8.17 -1.42 -11.29
N VAL A 212 7.21 -0.48 -11.19
CA VAL A 212 7.23 0.65 -10.23
C VAL A 212 7.15 0.19 -8.77
N ASP A 213 6.57 -0.99 -8.54
CA ASP A 213 6.19 -1.47 -7.21
C ASP A 213 7.41 -1.77 -6.32
N LYS A 214 8.57 -2.06 -6.91
CA LYS A 214 9.81 -2.32 -6.17
C LYS A 214 10.43 -1.06 -5.56
N SER A 215 9.97 0.11 -5.98
CA SER A 215 10.60 1.40 -5.70
C SER A 215 9.84 2.21 -4.64
N VAL A 216 8.63 1.79 -4.27
CA VAL A 216 7.78 2.48 -3.30
C VAL A 216 8.49 2.65 -1.97
N GLN A 217 9.10 1.58 -1.46
CA GLN A 217 9.80 1.62 -0.19
C GLN A 217 10.98 2.58 -0.20
N ASP A 218 11.75 2.57 -1.30
CA ASP A 218 12.88 3.45 -1.49
C ASP A 218 12.46 4.94 -1.43
N PHE A 219 11.28 5.30 -1.96
CA PHE A 219 10.75 6.66 -1.83
C PHE A 219 10.23 6.99 -0.42
N ILE A 220 9.61 6.03 0.28
CA ILE A 220 9.18 6.21 1.68
C ILE A 220 10.39 6.44 2.60
N ASP A 221 11.41 5.60 2.47
CA ASP A 221 12.66 5.72 3.24
C ASP A 221 13.37 7.03 2.90
N ALA A 222 13.34 7.45 1.62
CA ALA A 222 13.85 8.74 1.21
C ALA A 222 13.20 9.90 1.96
N VAL A 223 11.87 9.96 1.98
CA VAL A 223 11.11 11.03 2.67
C VAL A 223 11.37 11.00 4.17
N LYS A 224 11.40 9.82 4.79
CA LYS A 224 11.76 9.65 6.20
C LYS A 224 13.15 10.21 6.52
N ASN A 225 14.12 9.95 5.63
CA ASN A 225 15.47 10.47 5.77
C ASN A 225 15.54 11.99 5.53
N PHE A 226 14.82 12.53 4.54
CA PHE A 226 14.75 13.98 4.29
C PHE A 226 14.12 14.75 5.46
N LYS A 227 13.09 14.18 6.11
CA LYS A 227 12.45 14.75 7.30
C LYS A 227 13.38 14.95 8.49
N ARG A 228 14.56 14.32 8.50
CA ARG A 228 15.60 14.56 9.52
C ARG A 228 16.24 15.95 9.39
N LYS A 229 16.15 16.59 8.22
CA LYS A 229 16.66 17.95 7.93
C LYS A 229 18.15 18.14 8.23
N ASP A 230 18.91 17.06 8.25
CA ASP A 230 20.36 17.05 8.42
C ASP A 230 21.03 16.55 7.13
N ILE A 231 22.31 16.89 6.92
CA ILE A 231 23.06 16.53 5.69
C ILE A 231 23.07 15.02 5.46
N ARG A 232 23.12 14.23 6.54
CA ARG A 232 23.13 12.77 6.44
C ARG A 232 21.76 12.24 6.02
N GLY A 233 20.67 12.83 6.48
CA GLY A 233 19.32 12.55 6.02
C GLY A 233 19.12 12.90 4.54
N ILE A 234 19.69 14.00 4.06
CA ILE A 234 19.70 14.33 2.62
C ILE A 234 20.46 13.27 1.83
N ILE A 235 21.64 12.86 2.28
CA ILE A 235 22.45 11.82 1.62
C ILE A 235 21.72 10.47 1.62
N ASP A 236 21.25 10.04 2.79
CA ASP A 236 20.56 8.76 2.96
C ASP A 236 19.29 8.74 2.08
N GLY A 237 18.52 9.82 2.05
CA GLY A 237 17.30 9.85 1.25
C GLY A 237 17.52 9.95 -0.26
N LEU A 238 18.56 10.65 -0.72
CA LEU A 238 18.95 10.64 -2.13
C LEU A 238 19.48 9.26 -2.57
N LYS A 239 20.14 8.55 -1.66
CA LYS A 239 20.56 7.16 -1.88
C LYS A 239 19.37 6.20 -1.97
N ASP A 240 18.38 6.35 -1.10
CA ASP A 240 17.15 5.55 -1.17
C ASP A 240 16.43 5.85 -2.49
N THR A 241 16.26 7.13 -2.87
CA THR A 241 15.75 7.52 -4.20
C THR A 241 16.53 6.85 -5.34
N ALA A 242 17.86 6.87 -5.30
CA ALA A 242 18.71 6.24 -6.32
C ALA A 242 18.48 4.73 -6.44
N ASN A 243 18.22 4.03 -5.32
CA ASN A 243 17.85 2.62 -5.35
C ASN A 243 16.48 2.43 -6.03
N GLY A 244 15.52 3.30 -5.72
CA GLY A 244 14.17 3.27 -6.29
C GLY A 244 14.16 3.44 -7.80
N VAL A 245 15.04 4.26 -8.37
CA VAL A 245 15.09 4.49 -9.83
C VAL A 245 16.14 3.67 -10.57
N ARG A 246 16.80 2.70 -9.91
CA ARG A 246 17.96 2.00 -10.49
C ARG A 246 17.67 1.17 -11.74
N SER A 247 16.43 0.67 -11.90
CA SER A 247 16.04 -0.13 -13.07
C SER A 247 15.67 0.76 -14.27
N LEU A 248 15.25 1.99 -13.99
CA LEU A 248 14.69 2.93 -14.94
C LEU A 248 15.56 3.17 -16.20
N PRO A 249 16.91 3.27 -16.10
CA PRO A 249 17.73 3.43 -17.30
C PRO A 249 17.62 2.25 -18.27
N ASN A 250 17.55 1.02 -17.77
CA ASN A 250 17.38 -0.15 -18.61
C ASN A 250 15.99 -0.17 -19.23
N ASP A 251 14.97 0.13 -18.44
CA ASP A 251 13.58 0.18 -18.90
C ASP A 251 13.40 1.21 -20.02
N ILE A 252 13.99 2.41 -19.88
CA ILE A 252 13.99 3.45 -20.92
C ILE A 252 14.72 2.97 -22.19
N ARG A 253 15.87 2.31 -22.06
CA ARG A 253 16.63 1.83 -23.23
C ARG A 253 15.94 0.69 -23.98
N GLU A 254 15.20 -0.15 -23.27
CA GLU A 254 14.47 -1.26 -23.86
C GLU A 254 13.17 -0.80 -24.52
N CYS A 255 12.39 0.03 -23.82
CA CYS A 255 11.06 0.44 -24.26
C CYS A 255 11.07 1.68 -25.17
N ALA A 256 11.91 2.68 -24.88
CA ALA A 256 11.94 3.95 -25.61
C ALA A 256 13.13 4.08 -26.56
N LYS A 257 13.70 2.95 -27.02
CA LYS A 257 14.92 2.90 -27.85
C LYS A 257 14.90 3.79 -29.09
N ALA A 258 13.71 4.03 -29.67
CA ALA A 258 13.51 4.85 -30.85
C ALA A 258 13.17 6.32 -30.54
N ALA A 259 12.90 6.65 -29.28
CA ALA A 259 12.59 8.00 -28.85
C ALA A 259 13.84 8.87 -28.85
N LYS A 260 13.66 10.13 -29.25
CA LYS A 260 14.74 11.12 -29.28
C LYS A 260 15.20 11.39 -27.84
N ASP A 261 16.52 11.38 -27.61
CA ASP A 261 17.15 11.65 -26.32
C ASP A 261 17.03 10.54 -25.24
N ALA A 262 16.51 9.36 -25.58
CA ALA A 262 16.28 8.24 -24.64
C ALA A 262 17.57 7.80 -23.95
N GLU A 263 18.63 7.63 -24.73
CA GLU A 263 19.95 7.25 -24.22
C GLU A 263 20.52 8.35 -23.31
N LYS A 264 20.26 9.62 -23.63
CA LYS A 264 20.78 10.73 -22.84
C LYS A 264 20.09 10.81 -21.48
N VAL A 265 18.78 10.63 -21.45
CA VAL A 265 17.99 10.55 -20.22
C VAL A 265 18.45 9.35 -19.38
N ALA A 266 18.51 8.15 -19.97
CA ALA A 266 18.98 6.94 -19.29
C ALA A 266 20.40 7.11 -18.71
N ALA A 267 21.33 7.68 -19.48
CA ALA A 267 22.70 7.92 -19.03
C ALA A 267 22.79 8.96 -17.90
N ASN A 268 21.93 9.98 -17.89
CA ASN A 268 21.88 10.95 -16.79
C ASN A 268 21.35 10.32 -15.50
N ILE A 269 20.30 9.50 -15.60
CA ILE A 269 19.76 8.75 -14.45
C ILE A 269 20.82 7.77 -13.93
N GLU A 270 21.55 7.05 -14.78
CA GLU A 270 22.64 6.16 -14.33
C GLU A 270 23.75 6.90 -13.59
N LYS A 271 24.13 8.09 -14.08
CA LYS A 271 25.11 8.93 -13.37
C LYS A 271 24.58 9.35 -12.01
N ALA A 272 23.33 9.79 -11.94
CA ALA A 272 22.66 10.15 -10.70
C ALA A 272 22.66 8.96 -9.72
N VAL A 273 22.24 7.78 -10.17
CA VAL A 273 22.22 6.56 -9.36
C VAL A 273 23.62 6.18 -8.87
N ALA A 274 24.62 6.21 -9.76
CA ALA A 274 26.00 5.92 -9.39
C ALA A 274 26.55 6.89 -8.35
N ALA A 275 26.18 8.18 -8.44
CA ALA A 275 26.66 9.21 -7.53
C ALA A 275 26.25 8.97 -6.06
N PHE A 276 25.08 8.38 -5.84
CA PHE A 276 24.55 8.13 -4.48
C PHE A 276 24.73 6.68 -4.00
N THR A 277 25.05 5.75 -4.89
CA THR A 277 25.27 4.33 -4.53
C THR A 277 26.74 3.94 -4.46
N ASP A 278 27.65 4.68 -5.13
CA ASP A 278 29.09 4.49 -5.02
C ASP A 278 29.67 5.24 -3.80
N PRO A 279 30.30 4.53 -2.83
CA PRO A 279 30.77 5.13 -1.60
C PRO A 279 31.96 6.09 -1.77
N ILE A 280 32.77 5.94 -2.83
CA ILE A 280 33.91 6.82 -3.12
C ILE A 280 33.41 8.09 -3.80
N TYR A 281 32.50 7.97 -4.77
CA TYR A 281 31.92 9.12 -5.47
C TYR A 281 31.09 9.99 -4.50
N LEU A 282 30.28 9.36 -3.64
CA LEU A 282 29.49 10.01 -2.61
C LEU A 282 30.35 10.84 -1.65
N ALA A 283 31.49 10.30 -1.21
CA ALA A 283 32.38 10.97 -0.27
C ALA A 283 33.08 12.20 -0.88
N TRP A 284 33.45 12.16 -2.16
CA TRP A 284 34.22 13.23 -2.80
C TRP A 284 33.36 14.28 -3.49
N HIS A 285 32.36 13.88 -4.27
CA HIS A 285 31.58 14.78 -5.11
C HIS A 285 30.32 15.27 -4.39
N VAL A 286 29.51 14.34 -3.88
CA VAL A 286 28.23 14.68 -3.25
C VAL A 286 28.43 15.53 -2.00
N THR A 287 29.37 15.15 -1.13
CA THR A 287 29.64 15.91 0.11
C THR A 287 30.15 17.32 -0.18
N THR A 288 31.02 17.50 -1.18
CA THR A 288 31.57 18.82 -1.52
C THR A 288 30.51 19.71 -2.16
N THR A 289 29.69 19.18 -3.07
CA THR A 289 28.60 19.92 -3.71
C THR A 289 27.51 20.29 -2.71
N LEU A 290 27.17 19.42 -1.76
CA LEU A 290 26.24 19.75 -0.67
C LEU A 290 26.80 20.85 0.26
N ILE A 291 28.11 20.99 0.41
CA ILE A 291 28.70 22.08 1.20
C ILE A 291 28.61 23.42 0.44
N LEU A 292 28.80 23.40 -0.88
CA LEU A 292 28.83 24.60 -1.71
C LEU A 292 27.43 25.08 -2.13
N ASN A 293 26.55 24.14 -2.49
CA ASN A 293 25.21 24.37 -3.03
C ASN A 293 24.08 23.90 -2.09
N GLY A 294 24.41 23.49 -0.85
CA GLY A 294 23.46 22.85 0.06
C GLY A 294 22.24 23.67 0.45
N ARG A 295 22.30 25.01 0.30
CA ARG A 295 21.12 25.86 0.51
C ARG A 295 20.05 25.58 -0.53
N GLU A 296 20.42 25.60 -1.80
CA GLU A 296 19.51 25.41 -2.92
C GLU A 296 18.98 23.97 -2.97
N ILE A 297 19.89 22.99 -2.83
CA ILE A 297 19.52 21.57 -2.75
C ILE A 297 18.62 21.30 -1.53
N GLY A 298 18.92 21.90 -0.38
CA GLY A 298 18.08 21.79 0.81
C GLY A 298 16.67 22.37 0.60
N GLU A 299 16.55 23.52 -0.07
CA GLU A 299 15.28 24.14 -0.42
C GLU A 299 14.44 23.22 -1.35
N GLU A 300 15.05 22.58 -2.34
CA GLU A 300 14.39 21.61 -3.23
C GLU A 300 13.93 20.35 -2.50
N ILE A 301 14.80 19.75 -1.68
CA ILE A 301 14.44 18.55 -0.89
C ILE A 301 13.28 18.86 0.06
N PHE A 302 13.27 20.03 0.72
CA PHE A 302 12.18 20.38 1.63
C PHE A 302 10.89 20.72 0.87
N THR A 303 10.98 21.26 -0.33
CA THR A 303 9.82 21.45 -1.21
C THR A 303 9.26 20.09 -1.64
N ALA A 304 10.14 19.14 -2.04
CA ALA A 304 9.72 17.77 -2.35
C ALA A 304 9.01 17.10 -1.16
N VAL A 305 9.54 17.23 0.06
CA VAL A 305 8.87 16.68 1.26
C VAL A 305 7.49 17.30 1.48
N TYR A 306 7.35 18.62 1.25
CA TYR A 306 6.04 19.27 1.31
C TYR A 306 5.08 18.72 0.25
N ASP A 307 5.56 18.56 -0.99
CA ASP A 307 4.76 18.01 -2.09
C ASP A 307 4.29 16.58 -1.77
N TRP A 308 5.17 15.73 -1.23
CA TRP A 308 4.80 14.41 -0.70
C TRP A 308 3.73 14.51 0.39
N GLU A 309 3.88 15.42 1.35
CA GLU A 309 2.90 15.64 2.43
C GLU A 309 1.53 16.12 1.92
N THR A 310 1.52 16.81 0.79
CA THR A 310 0.29 17.26 0.10
C THR A 310 -0.19 16.31 -1.00
N LYS A 311 0.45 15.13 -1.16
CA LYS A 311 0.17 14.12 -2.20
C LYS A 311 0.38 14.61 -3.64
N ASP A 312 1.22 15.63 -3.84
CA ASP A 312 1.69 16.06 -5.16
C ASP A 312 2.94 15.27 -5.57
N PHE A 313 2.73 14.00 -5.91
CA PHE A 313 3.81 13.05 -6.16
C PHE A 313 4.65 13.36 -7.40
N TYR A 314 4.07 14.03 -8.39
CA TYR A 314 4.81 14.50 -9.56
C TYR A 314 5.83 15.57 -9.19
N HIS A 315 5.42 16.61 -8.44
CA HIS A 315 6.35 17.67 -8.03
C HIS A 315 7.35 17.18 -6.98
N PHE A 316 6.97 16.24 -6.10
CA PHE A 316 7.93 15.50 -5.29
C PHE A 316 9.03 14.90 -6.18
N GLY A 317 8.66 14.12 -7.18
CA GLY A 317 9.63 13.52 -8.10
C GLY A 317 10.49 14.57 -8.81
N TYR A 318 9.87 15.64 -9.29
CA TYR A 318 10.55 16.73 -10.02
C TYR A 318 11.67 17.37 -9.21
N TYR A 319 11.38 17.82 -7.98
CA TYR A 319 12.39 18.47 -7.14
C TYR A 319 13.48 17.51 -6.66
N ILE A 320 13.14 16.23 -6.44
CA ILE A 320 14.18 15.20 -6.19
C ILE A 320 15.08 15.04 -7.41
N GLY A 321 14.51 15.01 -8.62
CA GLY A 321 15.28 14.92 -9.86
C GLY A 321 16.22 16.12 -10.08
N GLU A 322 15.76 17.34 -9.83
CA GLU A 322 16.59 18.55 -9.89
C GLU A 322 17.73 18.49 -8.87
N ALA A 323 17.43 18.10 -7.63
CA ALA A 323 18.42 17.97 -6.57
C ALA A 323 19.51 16.94 -6.93
N MET A 324 19.11 15.78 -7.47
CA MET A 324 20.05 14.75 -7.95
C MET A 324 20.91 15.27 -9.11
N PHE A 325 20.33 16.03 -10.04
CA PHE A 325 21.05 16.58 -11.18
C PHE A 325 22.08 17.64 -10.76
N LYS A 326 21.74 18.55 -9.83
CA LYS A 326 22.66 19.58 -9.32
C LYS A 326 23.86 19.01 -8.55
N ILE A 327 23.79 17.74 -8.15
CA ILE A 327 24.86 17.04 -7.44
C ILE A 327 25.87 16.38 -8.41
N LEU A 328 25.49 16.16 -9.67
CA LEU A 328 26.36 15.63 -10.74
C LEU A 328 27.35 16.66 -11.29
#